data_AF-A0A7J5E7Q8-F1
#
_entry.id   AF-A0A7J5E7Q8-F1
#
_cell.length_a   1.000
_cell.length_b   1.000
_cell.length_c   1.000
_cell.angle_alpha   90.00
_cell.angle_beta   90.00
_cell.angle_gamma   90.00
#
_symmetry.space_group_name_H-M   'P 1'
#
loop_
_entity.id
_entity.type
_entity.pdbx_description
1 polymer ?
#
loop_
_entity_poly.entity_id
_entity_poly.type
_entity_poly.pdbx_seq_one_letter_code
_entity_poly.pdbx_strand_id
1 'polypeptide(L)' 'MYNLLAMAPPPGEGGGGSMISTLIMFGAIFAIFYFMIIRPQQKRAKEREKLLSNIKKGDKVILSNGMHGTI' A
#
# COMPACT_ATOMS: atom_id res chain seq x y z
N MET A 1 -19.15 25.70 36.12
CA MET A 1 -19.79 25.21 34.88
C MET A 1 -19.55 26.21 33.75
N TYR A 2 -18.30 26.39 33.29
CA TYR A 2 -17.98 27.14 32.06
C TYR A 2 -16.55 26.72 31.66
N ASN A 3 -16.43 25.84 30.65
CA ASN A 3 -15.20 25.60 29.86
C ASN A 3 -15.42 24.53 28.75
N LEU A 4 -16.63 24.44 28.16
CA LEU A 4 -16.93 23.46 27.10
C LEU A 4 -17.00 24.07 25.68
N LEU A 5 -16.64 25.35 25.50
CA LEU A 5 -16.79 26.03 24.20
C LEU A 5 -15.49 26.54 23.57
N ALA A 6 -14.31 26.12 24.05
CA ALA A 6 -13.03 26.64 23.58
C ALA A 6 -12.04 25.57 23.04
N MET A 7 -12.54 24.40 22.63
CA MET A 7 -11.76 23.48 21.78
C MET A 7 -12.40 23.40 20.40
N ALA A 8 -12.53 24.55 19.74
CA ALA A 8 -12.58 24.54 18.28
C ALA A 8 -11.15 24.23 17.81
N PRO A 9 -10.91 23.20 16.99
CA PRO A 9 -9.61 23.01 16.38
C PRO A 9 -9.24 24.31 15.64
N PRO A 10 -8.00 24.80 15.76
CA PRO A 10 -7.61 26.05 15.12
C PRO A 10 -7.92 25.98 13.61
N PRO A 11 -8.56 27.01 13.03
CA PRO A 11 -8.73 27.05 11.59
C PRO A 11 -7.34 27.11 10.96
N GLY A 12 -7.05 26.14 10.09
CA GLY A 12 -5.77 26.03 9.39
C GLY A 12 -5.36 27.36 8.77
N GLU A 13 -4.24 27.87 9.24
CA GLU A 13 -3.71 29.20 8.93
C GLU A 13 -3.01 29.20 7.56
N GLY A 14 -3.34 30.18 6.71
CA GLY A 14 -2.39 30.76 5.74
C GLY A 14 -2.69 30.58 4.26
N GLY A 15 -3.58 31.37 3.66
CA GLY A 15 -4.03 31.33 2.24
C GLY A 15 -3.02 31.52 1.09
N GLY A 16 -1.72 31.28 1.27
CA GLY A 16 -0.72 31.22 0.18
C GLY A 16 0.32 30.10 0.39
N GLY A 17 0.79 29.91 1.63
CA GLY A 17 1.48 28.69 2.06
C GLY A 17 0.54 27.48 2.18
N SER A 18 -0.77 27.73 2.36
CA SER A 18 -1.83 26.72 2.44
C SER A 18 -1.97 25.94 1.15
N MET A 19 -1.80 26.54 -0.04
CA MET A 19 -1.97 25.77 -1.28
C MET A 19 -0.81 24.79 -1.52
N ILE A 20 0.44 25.23 -1.32
CA ILE A 20 1.63 24.37 -1.40
C ILE A 20 1.61 23.32 -0.29
N SER A 21 1.29 23.72 0.95
CA SER A 21 1.14 22.79 2.08
C SER A 21 0.04 21.76 1.84
N THR A 22 -1.08 22.16 1.24
CA THR A 22 -2.19 21.26 0.87
C THR A 22 -1.78 20.29 -0.22
N LEU A 23 -1.09 20.76 -1.28
CA LEU A 23 -0.57 19.90 -2.35
C LEU A 23 0.48 18.92 -1.83
N ILE A 24 1.37 19.35 -0.93
CA ILE A 24 2.34 18.47 -0.27
C ILE A 24 1.62 17.43 0.59
N MET A 25 0.60 17.83 1.36
CA MET A 25 -0.17 16.91 2.20
C MET A 25 -0.92 15.85 1.38
N PHE A 26 -1.64 16.25 0.33
CA PHE A 26 -2.29 15.31 -0.58
C PHE A 26 -1.26 14.44 -1.32
N GLY A 27 -0.16 15.02 -1.80
CA GLY A 27 0.94 14.29 -2.44
C GLY A 27 1.55 13.25 -1.51
N ALA A 28 1.75 13.58 -0.22
CA ALA A 28 2.25 12.65 0.79
C ALA A 28 1.27 11.50 1.04
N ILE A 29 -0.04 11.78 1.13
CA ILE A 29 -1.08 10.76 1.25
C ILE A 29 -1.04 9.80 0.05
N PHE A 30 -1.04 10.34 -1.17
CA PHE A 30 -0.92 9.53 -2.39
C PHE A 30 0.38 8.73 -2.44
N ALA A 31 1.50 9.31 -2.04
CA ALA A 31 2.80 8.64 -1.98
C ALA A 31 2.78 7.48 -0.99
N ILE A 32 2.18 7.65 0.19
CA ILE A 32 2.02 6.60 1.20
C ILE A 32 1.15 5.47 0.65
N PHE A 33 -0.04 5.78 0.11
CA PHE A 33 -0.93 4.76 -0.46
C PHE A 33 -0.30 4.04 -1.67
N TYR A 34 0.38 4.78 -2.55
CA TYR A 34 1.12 4.22 -3.67
C TYR A 34 2.21 3.25 -3.18
N PHE A 35 3.04 3.68 -2.23
CA PHE A 35 4.11 2.85 -1.71
C PHE A 35 3.57 1.63 -0.95
N MET A 36 2.51 1.82 -0.16
CA MET A 36 1.90 0.75 0.63
C MET A 36 1.21 -0.29 -0.25
N ILE A 37 0.66 0.06 -1.41
CA ILE A 37 -0.01 -0.92 -2.30
C ILE A 37 0.97 -1.49 -3.33
N ILE A 38 1.79 -0.66 -3.96
CA ILE A 38 2.63 -1.09 -5.09
C ILE A 38 3.81 -1.95 -4.64
N ARG A 39 4.43 -1.63 -3.49
CA ARG A 39 5.55 -2.40 -2.95
C ARG A 39 5.16 -3.83 -2.56
N PRO A 40 4.07 -4.10 -1.82
CA PRO A 40 3.69 -5.48 -1.52
C PRO A 40 3.21 -6.23 -2.75
N GLN A 41 2.56 -5.57 -3.72
CA GLN A 41 2.19 -6.23 -4.97
C GLN A 41 3.43 -6.70 -5.75
N GLN A 42 4.44 -5.85 -5.90
CA GLN A 42 5.70 -6.23 -6.53
C GLN A 42 6.41 -7.36 -5.77
N LYS A 43 6.35 -7.36 -4.44
CA LYS A 43 6.92 -8.45 -3.61
C LYS A 43 6.22 -9.78 -3.86
N ARG A 44 4.89 -9.82 -3.87
CA ARG A 44 4.10 -11.03 -4.16
C ARG A 44 4.33 -11.56 -5.58
N ALA A 45 4.46 -10.66 -6.56
CA ALA A 45 4.75 -11.04 -7.94
C ALA A 45 6.13 -11.70 -8.08
N LYS A 46 7.16 -11.08 -7.47
CA LYS A 46 8.52 -11.65 -7.43
C LYS A 46 8.59 -12.98 -6.69
N GLU A 47 7.87 -13.12 -5.58
CA GLU A 47 7.78 -14.39 -4.85
C GLU A 47 7.15 -15.49 -5.72
N ARG A 48 6.07 -15.17 -6.45
CA ARG A 48 5.43 -16.11 -7.36
C ARG A 48 6.34 -16.52 -8.52
N GLU A 49 7.04 -15.57 -9.13
CA GLU A 49 8.03 -15.85 -10.18
C GLU A 49 9.14 -16.75 -9.65
N LYS A 50 9.66 -16.46 -8.45
CA LYS A 50 10.68 -17.29 -7.79
C LYS A 50 10.17 -18.69 -7.48
N LEU A 51 8.92 -18.84 -7.05
CA LEU A 51 8.33 -20.17 -6.82
C LEU A 51 8.30 -20.97 -8.13
N LEU A 52 7.86 -20.35 -9.24
CA LEU A 52 7.82 -20.98 -10.56
C LEU A 52 9.22 -21.32 -11.11
N SER A 53 10.21 -20.45 -10.90
CA SER A 53 11.57 -20.68 -11.37
C SER A 53 12.29 -21.81 -10.63
N ASN A 54 11.88 -22.11 -9.40
CA ASN A 54 12.46 -23.20 -8.60
C ASN A 54 11.86 -24.56 -8.93
N ILE A 55 10.77 -24.62 -9.70
CA ILE A 55 10.16 -25.90 -10.08
C ILE A 55 10.92 -26.51 -11.25
N LYS A 56 11.39 -27.73 -11.07
CA LYS A 56 12.12 -28.51 -12.08
C LYS A 56 11.23 -29.62 -12.65
N LYS A 57 11.60 -30.15 -13.82
CA LYS A 57 10.93 -31.32 -14.41
C LYS A 57 10.96 -32.48 -13.41
N GLY A 58 9.80 -33.07 -13.14
CA GLY A 58 9.64 -34.14 -12.13
C GLY A 58 9.20 -33.66 -10.74
N ASP A 59 9.09 -32.36 -10.49
CA ASP A 59 8.55 -31.86 -9.21
C ASP A 59 7.02 -32.00 -9.17
N LYS A 60 6.51 -32.49 -8.03
CA LYS A 60 5.08 -32.55 -7.76
C LYS A 60 4.58 -31.17 -7.34
N VAL A 61 3.63 -30.64 -8.08
CA VAL A 61 2.99 -29.35 -7.84
C VAL A 61 1.51 -29.55 -7.50
N ILE A 62 1.02 -28.74 -6.57
CA ILE A 62 -0.40 -28.67 -6.23
C ILE A 62 -0.95 -27.42 -6.91
N LEU A 63 -1.89 -27.62 -7.84
CA LEU A 63 -2.56 -26.53 -8.52
C LEU A 63 -3.61 -25.89 -7.60
N SER A 64 -4.00 -24.64 -7.86
CA SER A 64 -4.93 -23.88 -7.01
C SER A 64 -6.31 -24.53 -6.84
N ASN A 65 -6.65 -25.50 -7.68
CA ASN A 65 -7.88 -26.30 -7.62
C ASN A 65 -7.73 -27.62 -6.84
N GLY A 66 -6.59 -27.84 -6.16
CA GLY A 66 -6.32 -29.06 -5.40
C GLY A 66 -5.86 -30.25 -6.25
N MET A 67 -5.68 -30.08 -7.57
CA MET A 67 -5.16 -31.14 -8.42
C MET A 67 -3.65 -31.32 -8.21
N HIS A 68 -3.23 -32.56 -8.07
CA HIS A 68 -1.82 -32.94 -8.05
C HIS A 68 -1.34 -33.13 -9.49
N GLY A 69 -0.31 -32.38 -9.88
CA GLY A 69 0.37 -32.52 -11.17
C GLY A 69 1.87 -32.71 -10.96
N THR A 70 2.55 -33.26 -11.96
CA THR A 70 4.01 -33.29 -12.02
C THR A 70 4.41 -32.50 -13.27
N ILE A 71 5.40 -31.62 -13.15
CA ILE A 71 5.92 -30.86 -14.31
C ILE A 71 6.67 -31.77 -15.27
#